data_AF-A0A955QHK2-F1
#
_entry.id   AF-A0A955QHK2-F1
#
_cell.length_a   1.000
_cell.length_b   1.000
_cell.length_c   1.000
_cell.angle_alpha   90.00
_cell.angle_beta   90.00
_cell.angle_gamma   90.00
#
_symmetry.space_group_name_H-M   'P 1'
#
loop_
_entity.id
_entity.type
_entity.pdbx_description
1 polymer ?
#
loop_
_entity_poly.entity_id
_entity_poly.type
_entity_poly.pdbx_seq_one_letter_code
_entity_poly.pdbx_strand_id
1 'polypeptide(L)' 'ADLRGTNLEGASLRHARLQGVALRYTHGLTQEQLNAACLDVRTRLPEGLQLPPPCENEKSGER' A
#
# COMPACT_ATOMS: atom_id res chain seq x y z
N ALA A 1 7.79 10.24 1.84
CA ALA A 1 8.03 9.64 3.16
C ALA A 1 8.88 8.39 2.96
N ASP A 2 9.84 8.15 3.85
CA ASP A 2 10.66 6.94 3.84
C ASP A 2 10.12 5.96 4.88
N LEU A 3 9.71 4.76 4.45
CA LEU A 3 9.16 3.71 5.32
C LEU A 3 10.09 2.49 5.40
N ARG A 4 11.35 2.62 4.96
CA ARG A 4 12.31 1.51 5.00
C ARG A 4 12.57 1.07 6.45
N GLY A 5 12.45 -0.22 6.70
CA GLY A 5 12.68 -0.83 8.03
C GLY A 5 11.54 -0.61 9.02
N THR A 6 10.45 0.08 8.64
CA THR A 6 9.31 0.29 9.53
C THR A 6 8.55 -1.02 9.75
N ASN A 7 8.25 -1.33 11.01
CA ASN A 7 7.31 -2.40 11.35
C ASN A 7 5.87 -1.88 11.24
N LEU A 8 5.08 -2.50 10.37
CA LEU A 8 3.66 -2.19 10.14
C LEU A 8 2.74 -3.31 10.67
N GLU A 9 3.25 -4.25 11.46
CA GLU A 9 2.45 -5.28 12.09
C GLU A 9 1.31 -4.69 12.93
N GLY A 10 0.07 -5.09 12.62
CA GLY A 10 -1.13 -4.59 13.31
C GLY A 10 -1.51 -3.14 13.00
N ALA A 11 -0.78 -2.43 12.13
CA ALA A 11 -1.11 -1.06 11.74
C ALA A 11 -2.42 -0.99 10.92
N SER A 12 -3.28 -0.01 11.21
CA SER A 12 -4.45 0.25 10.37
C SER A 12 -4.03 1.12 9.17
N LEU A 13 -4.02 0.54 7.97
CA LEU A 13 -3.74 1.24 6.70
C LEU A 13 -5.02 1.62 5.94
N ARG A 14 -6.18 1.57 6.61
CA ARG A 14 -7.48 1.82 5.99
C ARG A 14 -7.53 3.24 5.41
N HIS A 15 -7.81 3.35 4.11
CA HIS A 15 -7.80 4.62 3.35
C HIS A 15 -6.45 5.36 3.31
N ALA A 16 -5.35 4.69 3.69
CA ALA A 16 -4.02 5.27 3.57
C ALA A 16 -3.63 5.40 2.09
N ARG A 17 -3.15 6.57 1.68
CA ARG A 17 -2.64 6.83 0.32
C ARG A 17 -1.15 6.48 0.26
N LEU A 18 -0.84 5.31 -0.30
CA LEU A 18 0.50 4.74 -0.39
C LEU A 18 0.94 4.54 -1.85
N GLN A 19 0.29 5.22 -2.80
CA GLN A 19 0.66 5.20 -4.21
C GLN A 19 2.10 5.66 -4.42
N GLY A 20 2.87 4.91 -5.22
CA GLY A 20 4.27 5.21 -5.50
C GLY A 20 5.23 5.01 -4.31
N VAL A 21 4.78 4.45 -3.18
CA VAL A 21 5.62 4.21 -2.01
C VAL A 21 6.36 2.88 -2.15
N ALA A 22 7.62 2.83 -1.70
CA ALA A 22 8.39 1.59 -1.63
C ALA A 22 8.13 0.87 -0.30
N LEU A 23 7.17 -0.05 -0.29
CA LEU A 23 6.85 -0.93 0.84
C LEU A 23 7.72 -2.19 0.88
N ARG A 24 8.54 -2.47 -0.15
CA ARG A 24 9.38 -3.67 -0.20
C ARG A 24 10.36 -3.86 0.98
N TYR A 25 10.59 -2.81 1.76
CA TYR A 25 11.50 -2.80 2.91
C TYR A 25 10.78 -2.66 4.26
N THR A 26 9.45 -2.69 4.28
CA THR A 26 8.68 -2.71 5.53
C THR A 26 8.48 -4.14 6.01
N HIS A 27 8.35 -4.31 7.32
CA HIS A 27 8.11 -5.60 7.95
C HIS A 27 6.69 -5.67 8.54
N GLY A 28 6.14 -6.88 8.69
CA GLY A 28 4.85 -7.08 9.35
C GLY A 28 3.62 -6.69 8.53
N LEU A 29 3.78 -6.38 7.23
CA LEU A 29 2.70 -6.02 6.34
C LEU A 29 1.92 -7.26 5.88
N THR A 30 0.59 -7.20 5.94
CA THR A 30 -0.30 -8.28 5.50
C THR A 30 -1.10 -7.88 4.26
N GLN A 31 -1.61 -8.89 3.54
CA GLN A 31 -2.47 -8.66 2.39
C GLN A 31 -3.76 -7.90 2.77
N GLU A 32 -4.33 -8.15 3.95
CA GLU A 32 -5.53 -7.44 4.40
C GLU A 32 -5.28 -5.95 4.63
N GLN A 33 -4.11 -5.59 5.18
CA GLN A 33 -3.72 -4.19 5.34
C GLN A 33 -3.53 -3.50 3.99
N LEU A 34 -2.93 -4.19 3.00
CA LEU A 34 -2.82 -3.68 1.64
C LEU A 34 -4.21 -3.49 1.01
N ASN A 35 -5.09 -4.47 1.11
CA ASN A 35 -6.45 -4.42 0.57
C ASN A 35 -7.27 -3.24 1.11
N ALA A 36 -6.96 -2.78 2.32
CA ALA A 36 -7.60 -1.61 2.93
C ALA A 36 -6.94 -0.27 2.54
N ALA A 37 -5.75 -0.29 1.94
CA ALA A 37 -4.97 0.88 1.54
C ALA A 37 -5.13 1.21 0.05
N CYS A 38 -4.85 2.46 -0.31
CA CYS A 38 -4.81 2.92 -1.69
C CYS A 38 -3.40 2.85 -2.25
N LEU A 39 -3.20 1.89 -3.14
CA LEU A 39 -1.93 1.52 -3.75
C LEU A 39 -2.09 1.54 -5.27
N ASP A 40 -0.98 1.66 -5.99
CA ASP A 40 -0.96 1.63 -7.45
C ASP A 40 0.20 0.78 -7.98
N VAL A 41 0.25 0.60 -9.29
CA VAL A 41 1.33 -0.15 -9.96
C VAL A 41 2.72 0.44 -9.75
N ARG A 42 2.82 1.70 -9.28
CA ARG A 42 4.10 2.34 -8.93
C ARG A 42 4.58 1.96 -7.53
N THR A 43 3.69 1.39 -6.71
CA THR A 43 3.98 0.93 -5.36
C THR A 43 4.80 -0.36 -5.42
N ARG A 44 5.92 -0.41 -4.69
CA ARG A 44 6.79 -1.60 -4.68
C ARG A 44 6.51 -2.41 -3.42
N LEU A 45 5.89 -3.57 -3.57
CA LEU A 45 5.45 -4.42 -2.46
C LEU A 45 6.56 -5.38 -1.97
N PRO A 46 6.46 -5.87 -0.71
CA PRO A 46 7.21 -7.04 -0.24
C PRO A 46 6.94 -8.29 -1.07
N GLU A 47 7.87 -9.24 -1.03
CA GLU A 47 7.70 -10.56 -1.63
C GLU A 47 6.51 -11.30 -0.98
N GLY A 48 5.73 -12.02 -1.80
CA GLY A 48 4.55 -12.76 -1.34
C GLY A 48 3.26 -11.93 -1.19
N LEU A 49 3.33 -10.60 -1.35
CA LEU A 49 2.15 -9.73 -1.34
C LEU A 49 1.75 -9.28 -2.75
N GLN A 50 0.44 -9.09 -2.93
CA GLN A 50 -0.15 -8.69 -4.21
C GLN A 50 -0.74 -7.29 -4.14
N LEU A 51 -0.71 -6.62 -5.28
CA LEU A 51 -1.35 -5.32 -5.43
C LEU A 51 -2.87 -5.51 -5.38
N PRO A 52 -3.59 -4.85 -4.46
CA PRO A 52 -5.04 -4.90 -4.42
C PRO A 52 -5.65 -4.15 -5.60
N PRO A 53 -6.97 -4.32 -5.82
CA PRO A 53 -7.68 -3.53 -6.81
C PRO A 53 -7.47 -2.02 -6.58
N PRO A 54 -7.47 -1.22 -7.66
CA PRO A 54 -7.35 0.23 -7.56
C PRO A 54 -8.46 0.78 -6.67
N CYS A 55 -8.11 1.75 -5.83
CA CYS A 55 -9.09 2.39 -4.96
C CYS A 55 -10.21 3.03 -5.78
N GLU A 56 -11.46 2.78 -5.39
CA GLU A 56 -12.65 3.33 -6.07
C GLU A 56 -12.67 4.87 -6.12
N ASN A 57 -11.87 5.52 -5.27
CA ASN A 57 -11.79 6.98 -5.17
C ASN A 57 -10.85 7.63 -6.21
N GLU A 58 -10.11 6.87 -7.01
CA GLU A 58 -9.24 7.42 -8.08
C GLU A 58 -9.99 7.61 -9.42
N LYS A 59 -11.32 7.40 -9.47
CA LYS A 59 -12.16 7.77 -10.64
C LYS A 59 -12.36 9.29 -10.85
N SER A 60 -11.68 10.16 -10.10
CA SER A 60 -11.84 11.62 -10.20
C SER A 60 -10.65 12.37 -10.83
N GLY A 61 -9.65 11.66 -11.37
CA GLY A 61 -8.39 12.26 -11.85
C GLY A 61 -8.19 12.31 -13.36
N GLU A 62 -9.10 11.79 -14.18
CA GLU A 62 -9.03 11.89 -15.64
C GLU A 62 -10.18 12.75 -16.15
N ARG A 63 -9.87 14.03 -16.36
CA ARG A 63 -10.65 14.93 -17.21
C ARG A 63 -9.72 15.57 -18.23
#